data_AF-A0AAD7NR13-F1
#
_entry.id   AF-A0AAD7NR13-F1
#
_cell.length_a   1.000
_cell.length_b   1.000
_cell.length_c   1.000
_cell.angle_alpha   90.00
_cell.angle_beta   90.00
_cell.angle_gamma   90.00
#
_symmetry.space_group_name_H-M   'P 1'
#
loop_
_entity.id
_entity.type
_entity.pdbx_description
1 polymer ?
#
loop_
_entity_poly.entity_id
_entity_poly.type
_entity_poly.pdbx_seq_one_letter_code
_entity_poly.pdbx_strand_id
1 'polypeptide(L)'
;MIHFIDFPTEILVIIFSSLDLAALTSCLATNRRLKSIIDVSTLLQYRLAAQAACVEDNPWNTETDAAKLGALQRRQVGFPKFGSHFNFDYQATNCEVRAKICSVCLRETTIELDDLGFSNYVFSGNILAVWVFDKSDGLRFFSLRTSVPVFERLEVSGYIQGLGLAIPEEDLLVIVSSSEPLMGRISFEVAIKLHLYEASTQSAHKMACKPVIHLPVPSTEYHPLFTLDICGPKVVVLVDYSGYDKTHLNRLLVYDWKLGRLLATFDDYSIATFLSPVGGNEKMGLRVVDH
;
A
#
# COMPACT_ATOMS: atom_id res chain seq x y z
N MET A 1 30.69 7.31 40.68
CA MET A 1 29.31 7.01 40.26
C MET A 1 29.25 7.27 38.77
N ILE A 2 28.90 6.27 37.95
CA ILE A 2 28.82 6.45 36.50
C ILE A 2 27.38 6.87 36.20
N HIS A 3 27.17 8.01 35.56
CA HIS A 3 25.84 8.44 35.15
C HIS A 3 25.50 7.85 33.78
N PHE A 4 24.21 7.64 33.51
CA PHE A 4 23.74 7.11 32.21
C PHE A 4 24.25 7.92 31.01
N ILE A 5 24.32 9.23 31.17
CA ILE A 5 24.82 10.17 30.16
C ILE A 5 26.31 9.93 29.85
N ASP A 6 27.08 9.32 30.75
CA ASP A 6 28.52 9.10 30.57
C ASP A 6 28.85 7.92 29.66
N PHE A 7 27.85 7.14 29.20
CA PHE A 7 28.08 6.09 28.22
C PHE A 7 28.60 6.64 26.87
N PRO A 8 29.38 5.84 26.13
CA PRO A 8 29.76 6.16 24.76
C PRO A 8 28.53 6.40 23.87
N THR A 9 28.68 7.29 22.89
CA THR A 9 27.58 7.72 22.01
C THR A 9 26.95 6.55 21.26
N GLU A 10 27.76 5.57 20.84
CA GLU A 10 27.33 4.37 20.11
C GLU A 10 26.37 3.52 20.94
N ILE A 11 26.66 3.38 22.24
CA ILE A 11 25.81 2.64 23.18
C ILE A 11 24.49 3.37 23.39
N LEU A 12 24.54 4.69 23.55
CA LEU A 12 23.34 5.51 23.69
C LEU A 12 22.47 5.45 22.43
N VAL A 13 23.07 5.44 21.24
CA VAL A 13 22.34 5.27 19.97
C VAL A 13 21.65 3.91 19.89
N ILE A 14 22.32 2.82 20.27
CA ILE A 14 21.71 1.49 20.29
C ILE A 14 20.52 1.46 21.26
N ILE A 15 20.69 1.98 22.47
CA ILE A 15 19.60 2.06 23.47
C ILE A 15 18.43 2.86 22.91
N PHE A 16 18.68 4.05 22.37
CA PHE A 16 17.64 4.91 21.80
C PHE A 16 16.96 4.29 20.59
N SER A 17 17.67 3.50 19.79
CA SER A 17 17.07 2.82 18.64
C SER A 17 16.00 1.79 19.03
N SER A 18 15.99 1.34 20.29
CA SER A 18 14.99 0.39 20.82
C SER A 18 13.79 1.07 21.50
N LEU A 19 13.82 2.39 21.66
CA LEU A 19 12.76 3.15 22.33
C LEU A 19 11.59 3.46 21.38
N ASP A 20 10.41 3.63 21.96
CA ASP A 20 9.23 4.13 21.25
C ASP A 20 9.26 5.66 21.08
N LEU A 21 8.30 6.18 20.33
CA LEU A 21 8.22 7.60 19.98
C LEU A 21 8.07 8.49 21.21
N ALA A 22 7.29 8.04 22.21
CA ALA A 22 7.04 8.80 23.43
C ALA A 22 8.31 8.91 24.28
N ALA A 23 9.05 7.80 24.43
CA ALA A 23 10.31 7.76 25.17
C ALA A 23 11.41 8.56 24.45
N LEU A 24 11.53 8.46 23.12
CA LEU A 24 12.48 9.27 22.34
C LEU A 24 12.17 10.77 22.45
N THR A 25 10.90 11.15 22.36
CA THR A 25 10.47 12.55 22.53
C THR A 25 10.78 13.07 23.93
N SER A 26 10.60 12.22 24.95
CA SER A 26 11.00 12.54 26.32
C SER A 26 12.53 12.72 26.44
N CYS A 27 13.32 11.89 25.76
CA CYS A 27 14.78 12.04 25.71
C CYS A 27 15.20 13.37 25.05
N LEU A 28 14.52 13.80 23.98
CA LEU A 28 14.73 15.09 23.34
C LEU A 28 14.50 16.28 24.30
N ALA A 29 13.52 16.16 25.20
CA ALA A 29 13.12 17.22 26.12
C ALA A 29 13.93 17.26 27.43
N THR A 30 14.57 16.15 27.83
CA THR A 30 15.20 16.03 29.16
C THR A 30 16.60 16.63 29.24
N ASN A 31 17.43 16.50 28.20
CA ASN A 31 18.84 16.89 28.27
C ASN A 31 19.44 17.28 26.90
N ARG A 32 20.24 18.35 26.86
CA ARG A 32 20.88 18.85 25.63
C ARG A 32 21.81 17.84 24.95
N ARG A 33 22.55 17.03 25.72
CA ARG A 33 23.43 15.99 25.16
C ARG A 33 22.61 14.87 24.51
N LEU A 34 21.52 14.43 25.15
CA LEU A 34 20.64 13.42 24.56
C LEU A 34 19.98 13.94 23.29
N LYS A 35 19.51 15.19 23.32
CA LYS A 35 19.01 15.87 22.12
C LYS A 35 20.06 15.89 21.01
N SER A 36 21.30 16.29 21.32
CA SER A 36 22.38 16.33 20.34
C SER A 36 22.71 14.97 19.74
N ILE A 37 22.62 13.88 20.50
CA ILE A 37 22.85 12.52 19.98
C ILE A 37 21.76 12.14 18.98
N ILE A 38 20.49 12.40 19.31
CA ILE A 38 19.36 12.14 18.43
C ILE A 38 19.43 13.02 17.18
N ASP A 39 19.78 14.30 17.33
CA ASP A 39 19.93 15.26 16.24
C ASP A 39 21.10 14.95 15.29
N VAL A 40 22.14 14.23 15.72
CA VAL A 40 23.30 13.91 14.86
C VAL A 40 23.17 12.53 14.22
N SER A 41 22.49 11.59 14.88
CA SER A 41 22.33 10.22 14.39
C SER A 41 21.20 10.13 13.35
N THR A 42 21.57 9.92 12.08
CA THR A 42 20.60 9.73 10.99
C THR A 42 19.68 8.52 11.22
N LEU A 43 20.19 7.47 11.86
CA LEU A 43 19.40 6.31 12.25
C LEU A 43 18.27 6.70 13.22
N LEU A 44 18.60 7.47 14.28
CA LEU A 44 17.59 7.88 15.26
C LEU A 44 16.61 8.88 14.68
N GLN A 45 17.07 9.81 13.85
CA GLN A 45 16.18 10.71 13.12
C GLN A 45 15.22 9.93 12.20
N TYR A 46 15.74 8.93 11.47
CA TYR A 46 14.93 8.07 10.61
C TYR A 46 13.87 7.32 11.41
N ARG A 47 14.25 6.64 12.50
CA ARG A 47 13.29 5.92 13.35
C ARG A 47 12.24 6.83 13.96
N LEU A 48 12.64 8.00 14.47
CA LEU A 48 11.72 8.98 15.02
C LEU A 48 10.71 9.44 13.95
N ALA A 49 11.19 9.79 12.75
CA ALA A 49 10.34 10.22 11.65
C ALA A 49 9.43 9.09 11.16
N ALA A 50 9.93 7.86 11.08
CA ALA A 50 9.17 6.69 10.66
C ALA A 50 8.05 6.37 11.65
N GLN A 51 8.35 6.32 12.96
CA GLN A 51 7.34 6.12 14.00
C GLN A 51 6.31 7.26 14.03
N ALA A 52 6.75 8.53 13.90
CA ALA A 52 5.83 9.67 13.85
C ALA A 52 4.93 9.67 12.60
N ALA A 53 5.41 9.06 11.51
CA ALA A 53 4.64 8.85 10.29
C ALA A 53 3.86 7.53 10.30
N CYS A 54 3.93 6.72 11.36
CA CYS A 54 3.37 5.37 11.45
C CYS A 54 3.89 4.37 10.38
N VAL A 55 5.10 4.60 9.88
CA VAL A 55 5.77 3.75 8.88
C VAL A 55 6.71 2.75 9.55
N GLU A 56 6.64 1.48 9.14
CA GLU A 56 7.62 0.47 9.53
C GLU A 56 8.85 0.47 8.60
N ASP A 57 10.03 0.23 9.17
CA ASP A 57 11.24 0.07 8.36
C ASP A 57 11.18 -1.26 7.61
N ASN A 58 11.51 -1.22 6.32
CA ASN A 58 11.63 -2.40 5.49
C ASN A 58 13.05 -2.98 5.66
N PRO A 59 13.21 -4.16 6.29
CA PRO A 59 14.54 -4.73 6.54
C PRO A 59 15.24 -5.18 5.25
N TRP A 60 14.51 -5.31 4.13
CA TRP A 60 15.06 -5.62 2.81
C TRP A 60 15.44 -4.38 2.01
N ASN A 61 15.12 -3.17 2.48
CA ASN A 61 15.60 -1.95 1.84
C ASN A 61 17.08 -1.74 2.19
N THR A 62 17.95 -1.89 1.19
CA THR A 62 19.41 -1.74 1.29
C THR A 62 19.88 -0.28 1.26
N GLU A 63 18.98 0.68 1.11
CA GLU A 63 19.31 2.10 1.18
C GLU A 63 19.80 2.50 2.58
N THR A 64 20.62 3.55 2.64
CA THR A 64 21.12 4.10 3.90
C THR A 64 20.00 4.81 4.66
N ASP A 65 20.08 4.87 5.99
CA ASP A 65 19.09 5.58 6.82
C ASP A 65 18.90 7.04 6.41
N ALA A 66 19.97 7.69 5.94
CA ALA A 66 19.91 9.05 5.41
C ALA A 66 19.06 9.15 4.13
N ALA A 67 19.19 8.19 3.21
CA ALA A 67 18.37 8.13 2.00
C ALA A 67 16.89 7.85 2.34
N LYS A 68 16.64 6.88 3.24
CA LYS A 68 15.30 6.55 3.75
C LYS A 68 14.64 7.76 4.43
N LEU A 69 15.37 8.46 5.31
CA LEU A 69 14.90 9.68 5.96
C LEU A 69 14.58 10.78 4.95
N GLY A 70 15.45 10.99 3.97
CA GLY A 70 15.21 11.97 2.90
C GLY A 70 13.95 11.65 2.09
N ALA A 71 13.71 10.38 1.78
CA ALA A 71 12.48 9.94 1.11
C ALA A 71 11.24 10.22 1.96
N LEU A 72 11.31 9.87 3.26
CA LEU A 72 10.21 10.09 4.20
C LEU A 72 9.91 11.58 4.42
N GLN A 73 10.92 12.43 4.53
CA GLN A 73 10.75 13.88 4.65
C GLN A 73 10.13 14.48 3.38
N ARG A 74 10.55 14.05 2.18
CA ARG A 74 9.92 14.48 0.93
C ARG A 74 8.43 14.10 0.89
N ARG A 75 8.09 12.89 1.35
CA ARG A 75 6.69 12.44 1.51
C ARG A 75 5.94 13.38 2.47
N GLN A 76 6.48 13.64 3.66
CA GLN A 76 5.85 14.49 4.68
C GLN A 76 5.68 15.94 4.22
N VAL A 77 6.63 16.53 3.47
CA VAL A 77 6.49 17.89 2.92
C VAL A 77 5.45 17.95 1.80
N GLY A 78 5.29 16.85 1.05
CA GLY A 78 4.22 16.72 0.04
C GLY A 78 2.82 16.68 0.67
N PHE A 79 2.69 16.11 1.87
CA PHE A 79 1.39 15.78 2.46
C PHE A 79 0.54 17.01 2.90
N PRO A 80 1.06 18.08 3.54
CA PRO A 80 0.26 19.27 3.85
C PRO A 80 -0.19 20.06 2.61
N LYS A 81 0.59 20.03 1.52
CA LYS A 81 0.21 20.64 0.23
C LYS A 81 -0.98 19.91 -0.41
N PHE A 82 -1.27 18.71 0.07
CA PHE A 82 -2.42 17.90 -0.31
C PHE A 82 -3.66 18.28 0.53
N GLY A 83 -3.49 18.47 1.85
CA GLY A 83 -4.59 18.74 2.78
C GLY A 83 -5.26 20.12 2.64
N SER A 84 -4.56 21.16 2.19
CA SER A 84 -5.14 22.52 2.04
C SER A 84 -6.17 22.66 0.90
N HIS A 85 -6.35 21.63 0.08
CA HIS A 85 -7.38 21.56 -0.96
C HIS A 85 -8.62 20.74 -0.55
N PHE A 86 -8.61 20.16 0.66
CA PHE A 86 -9.76 19.45 1.22
C PHE A 86 -10.38 20.29 2.34
N ASN A 87 -11.48 20.97 2.03
CA ASN A 87 -12.40 21.45 3.04
C ASN A 87 -13.51 20.40 3.16
N PHE A 88 -13.42 19.53 4.18
CA PHE A 88 -14.59 18.75 4.59
C PHE A 88 -15.53 19.71 5.28
N ASP A 89 -16.46 20.31 4.53
CA ASP A 89 -17.57 21.02 5.14
C ASP A 89 -18.54 19.97 5.70
N TYR A 90 -18.33 19.66 6.99
CA TYR A 90 -19.15 18.74 7.76
C TYR A 90 -20.48 19.42 8.11
N GLN A 91 -21.34 19.62 7.11
CA GLN A 91 -22.76 19.89 7.33
C GLN A 91 -23.59 19.14 6.28
N ALA A 92 -24.61 18.44 6.76
CA ALA A 92 -25.59 17.64 6.02
C ALA A 92 -25.12 16.23 5.59
N THR A 93 -25.15 15.29 6.54
CA THR A 93 -26.24 14.31 6.66
C THR A 93 -25.96 13.43 7.87
N ASN A 94 -27.01 13.15 8.67
CA ASN A 94 -26.97 12.19 9.78
C ASN A 94 -26.85 10.75 9.23
N CYS A 95 -25.72 10.39 8.65
CA CYS A 95 -25.35 8.99 8.44
C CYS A 95 -24.27 8.62 9.45
N GLU A 96 -24.60 7.71 10.35
CA GLU A 96 -23.68 7.13 11.31
C GLU A 96 -22.72 6.21 10.54
N VAL A 97 -21.52 6.71 10.22
CA VAL A 97 -20.50 5.95 9.49
C VAL A 97 -19.95 4.85 10.40
N ARG A 98 -20.31 3.60 10.11
CA ARG A 98 -19.58 2.40 10.56
C ARG A 98 -18.89 1.77 9.34
N ALA A 99 -17.79 2.36 8.91
CA ALA A 99 -16.99 1.84 7.81
C ALA A 99 -16.22 0.59 8.26
N LYS A 100 -16.26 -0.47 7.45
CA LYS A 100 -15.39 -1.63 7.56
C LYS A 100 -14.45 -1.58 6.35
N ILE A 101 -13.18 -1.25 6.63
CA ILE A 101 -12.13 -0.99 5.63
C ILE A 101 -11.72 -2.32 4.97
N CYS A 102 -11.62 -2.36 3.63
CA CYS A 102 -11.29 -3.57 2.88
C CYS A 102 -10.18 -3.38 1.82
N SER A 103 -9.21 -2.50 2.07
CA SER A 103 -7.81 -2.72 1.75
C SER A 103 -6.93 -1.71 2.50
N VAL A 104 -5.88 -2.19 3.15
CA VAL A 104 -4.76 -1.35 3.61
C VAL A 104 -3.58 -1.78 2.77
N CYS A 105 -3.14 -0.88 1.90
CA CYS A 105 -1.81 -0.92 1.33
C CYS A 105 -0.81 -0.78 2.48
N LEU A 106 0.25 -1.60 2.55
CA LEU A 106 1.31 -1.48 3.57
C LEU A 106 2.13 -0.17 3.41
N ARG A 107 1.68 0.74 2.52
CA ARG A 107 2.08 2.14 2.45
C ARG A 107 0.83 3.02 2.57
N GLU A 108 0.84 3.88 3.59
CA GLU A 108 -0.33 4.52 4.20
C GLU A 108 -0.99 5.65 3.38
N THR A 109 -1.37 5.44 2.12
CA THR A 109 -2.18 6.46 1.41
C THR A 109 -3.35 5.88 0.62
N THR A 110 -3.97 4.79 1.05
CA THR A 110 -5.30 4.42 0.52
C THR A 110 -6.35 4.72 1.58
N ILE A 111 -7.22 5.70 1.33
CA ILE A 111 -8.43 5.91 2.12
C ILE A 111 -9.59 5.40 1.26
N GLU A 112 -10.16 4.27 1.67
CA GLU A 112 -11.41 3.77 1.11
C GLU A 112 -12.57 4.42 1.87
N LEU A 113 -13.35 5.24 1.16
CA LEU A 113 -14.61 5.77 1.67
C LEU A 113 -15.74 5.01 0.98
N ASP A 114 -16.29 4.02 1.67
CA ASP A 114 -17.53 3.36 1.27
C ASP A 114 -18.70 4.21 1.75
N ASP A 115 -19.37 4.89 0.82
CA ASP A 115 -20.68 5.48 1.09
C ASP A 115 -21.65 5.13 -0.06
N LEU A 116 -22.55 4.18 0.23
CA LEU A 116 -23.86 4.02 -0.40
C LEU A 116 -23.93 4.01 -1.95
N GLY A 117 -22.94 3.43 -2.65
CA GLY A 117 -23.02 3.23 -4.10
C GLY A 117 -21.72 2.83 -4.79
N PHE A 118 -21.20 1.65 -4.47
CA PHE A 118 -20.20 0.88 -5.25
C PHE A 118 -19.16 1.71 -6.02
N SER A 119 -18.31 2.47 -5.34
CA SER A 119 -17.17 3.13 -5.98
C SER A 119 -15.94 2.99 -5.08
N ASN A 120 -14.89 2.38 -5.60
CA ASN A 120 -13.60 2.24 -4.90
C ASN A 120 -12.68 3.41 -5.29
N TYR A 121 -11.99 3.97 -4.29
CA TYR A 121 -11.07 5.10 -4.43
C TYR A 121 -9.66 4.67 -4.01
N VAL A 122 -8.65 5.03 -4.80
CA VAL A 122 -7.24 4.79 -4.43
C VAL A 122 -6.44 6.07 -4.62
N PHE A 123 -5.60 6.43 -3.65
CA PHE A 123 -4.73 7.60 -3.74
C PHE A 123 -3.26 7.20 -3.85
N SER A 124 -2.50 7.95 -4.64
CA SER A 124 -1.05 7.87 -4.69
C SER A 124 -0.46 9.25 -4.99
N GLY A 125 0.17 9.87 -3.99
CA GLY A 125 0.67 11.24 -4.10
C GLY A 125 -0.46 12.23 -4.39
N ASN A 126 -0.41 12.92 -5.54
CA ASN A 126 -1.41 13.92 -5.95
C ASN A 126 -2.48 13.36 -6.91
N ILE A 127 -2.57 12.04 -7.05
CA ILE A 127 -3.49 11.39 -7.97
C ILE A 127 -4.53 10.64 -7.16
N LEU A 128 -5.80 10.95 -7.41
CA LEU A 128 -6.94 10.16 -6.98
C LEU A 128 -7.43 9.35 -8.19
N ALA A 129 -7.38 8.02 -8.07
CA ALA A 129 -8.03 7.13 -9.02
C ALA A 129 -9.41 6.80 -8.47
N VAL A 130 -10.45 7.08 -9.25
CA VAL A 130 -11.83 6.69 -8.92
C VAL A 130 -12.30 5.75 -10.00
N TRP A 131 -12.80 4.59 -9.58
CA TRP A 131 -13.54 3.75 -10.49
C TRP A 131 -15.03 3.82 -10.20
N VAL A 132 -15.79 4.14 -11.25
CA VAL A 132 -17.25 4.21 -11.23
C VAL A 132 -17.76 2.97 -11.94
N PHE A 133 -18.54 2.14 -11.23
CA PHE A 133 -19.26 1.01 -11.82
C PHE A 133 -20.43 1.54 -12.67
N ASP A 134 -20.12 2.21 -13.78
CA ASP A 134 -21.03 2.28 -14.92
C ASP A 134 -20.54 1.28 -15.97
N LYS A 135 -21.42 0.83 -16.86
CA LYS A 135 -21.17 -0.12 -17.97
C LYS A 135 -20.10 0.34 -18.97
N SER A 136 -19.32 1.37 -18.65
CA SER A 136 -18.24 1.90 -19.47
C SER A 136 -16.88 1.40 -18.96
N ASP A 137 -16.15 0.71 -19.84
CA ASP A 137 -14.82 0.07 -19.71
C ASP A 137 -13.65 1.01 -19.33
N GLY A 138 -13.89 2.05 -18.54
CA GLY A 138 -12.93 3.13 -18.30
C GLY A 138 -12.63 3.37 -16.82
N LEU A 139 -11.34 3.47 -16.50
CA LEU A 139 -10.87 4.06 -15.25
C LEU A 139 -10.75 5.59 -15.42
N ARG A 140 -11.19 6.37 -14.42
CA ARG A 140 -11.06 7.83 -14.43
C ARG A 140 -10.05 8.28 -13.38
N PHE A 141 -9.12 9.13 -13.81
CA PHE A 141 -8.13 9.74 -12.91
C PHE A 141 -8.49 11.18 -12.60
N PHE A 142 -8.09 11.61 -11.42
CA PHE A 142 -8.16 12.98 -10.96
C PHE A 142 -6.76 13.41 -10.55
N SER A 143 -6.23 14.42 -11.24
CA SER A 143 -5.07 15.15 -10.76
C SER A 143 -5.52 16.19 -9.74
N LEU A 144 -5.06 16.06 -8.51
CA LEU A 144 -5.34 17.02 -7.43
C LEU A 144 -4.46 18.27 -7.53
N ARG A 145 -3.66 18.41 -8.60
CA ARG A 145 -2.79 19.58 -8.85
C ARG A 145 -3.51 20.74 -9.52
N THR A 146 -4.66 20.50 -10.12
CA THR A 146 -5.38 21.50 -10.92
C THR A 146 -6.68 21.87 -10.24
N SER A 147 -7.04 23.16 -10.26
CA SER A 147 -8.33 23.65 -9.76
C SER A 147 -9.53 23.14 -10.57
N VAL A 148 -9.27 22.56 -11.74
CA VAL A 148 -10.24 21.86 -12.57
C VAL A 148 -9.80 20.40 -12.66
N PRO A 149 -10.60 19.42 -12.24
CA PRO A 149 -10.28 18.01 -12.42
C PRO A 149 -10.23 17.71 -13.93
N VAL A 150 -9.04 17.36 -14.43
CA VAL A 150 -8.87 16.86 -15.79
C VAL A 150 -9.11 15.37 -15.74
N PHE A 151 -10.18 14.93 -16.41
CA PHE A 151 -10.53 13.54 -16.54
C PHE A 151 -9.82 12.96 -17.76
N GLU A 152 -8.88 12.05 -17.52
CA GLU A 152 -8.36 11.18 -18.56
C GLU A 152 -8.93 9.78 -18.35
N ARG A 153 -9.36 9.17 -19.45
CA ARG A 153 -9.99 7.86 -19.47
C ARG A 153 -8.97 6.84 -19.96
N LEU A 154 -8.62 5.90 -19.10
CA LEU A 154 -7.86 4.72 -19.49
C LEU A 154 -8.84 3.60 -19.83
N GLU A 155 -8.81 3.14 -21.09
CA GLU A 155 -9.57 1.97 -21.51
C GLU A 155 -8.87 0.71 -21.02
N VAL A 156 -9.59 -0.11 -20.26
CA VAL A 156 -9.08 -1.38 -19.75
C VAL A 156 -9.91 -2.50 -20.33
N SER A 157 -9.27 -3.55 -20.84
CA SER A 157 -10.02 -4.71 -21.31
C SER A 157 -10.63 -5.47 -20.13
N GLY A 158 -11.96 -5.53 -20.07
CA GLY A 158 -12.71 -6.30 -19.09
C GLY A 158 -13.16 -5.49 -17.87
N TYR A 159 -13.74 -6.19 -16.91
CA TYR A 159 -14.35 -5.58 -15.72
C TYR A 159 -13.31 -5.42 -14.63
N ILE A 160 -13.07 -4.19 -14.20
CA ILE A 160 -12.10 -3.90 -13.14
C ILE A 160 -12.57 -4.54 -11.83
N GLN A 161 -11.64 -5.15 -11.11
CA GLN A 161 -11.90 -5.84 -9.84
C GLN A 161 -11.07 -5.28 -8.68
N GLY A 162 -9.95 -4.63 -8.99
CA GLY A 162 -9.04 -4.07 -8.00
C GLY A 162 -7.98 -3.19 -8.66
N LEU A 163 -7.39 -2.31 -7.88
CA LEU A 163 -6.40 -1.33 -8.32
C LEU A 163 -5.25 -1.26 -7.32
N GLY A 164 -4.02 -1.10 -7.81
CA GLY A 164 -2.83 -0.85 -7.00
C GLY A 164 -1.98 0.25 -7.64
N LEU A 165 -1.37 1.11 -6.82
CA LEU A 165 -0.61 2.27 -7.28
C LEU A 165 0.79 2.30 -6.66
N ALA A 166 1.81 2.56 -7.49
CA ALA A 166 3.18 2.87 -7.09
C ALA A 166 3.75 3.98 -7.99
N ILE A 167 2.98 5.07 -8.12
CA ILE A 167 3.29 6.15 -9.07
C ILE A 167 4.57 6.91 -8.69
N PRO A 168 4.80 7.33 -7.42
CA PRO A 168 5.99 8.10 -7.07
C PRO A 168 7.30 7.35 -7.29
N GLU A 169 7.29 6.04 -7.07
CA GLU A 169 8.50 5.21 -7.10
C GLU A 169 8.75 4.59 -8.47
N GLU A 170 7.71 4.11 -9.13
CA GLU A 170 7.84 3.28 -10.34
C GLU A 170 6.98 3.79 -11.50
N ASP A 171 6.22 4.87 -11.35
CA ASP A 171 5.20 5.32 -12.32
C ASP A 171 4.21 4.20 -12.70
N LEU A 172 3.93 3.31 -11.75
CA LEU A 172 3.19 2.08 -12.00
C LEU A 172 1.74 2.17 -11.52
N LEU A 173 0.83 1.82 -12.43
CA LEU A 173 -0.57 1.54 -12.17
C LEU A 173 -0.85 0.07 -12.46
N VAL A 174 -1.40 -0.63 -11.48
CA VAL A 174 -1.78 -2.03 -11.58
C VAL A 174 -3.29 -2.16 -11.51
N ILE A 175 -3.88 -2.88 -12.46
CA ILE A 175 -5.33 -3.08 -12.54
C ILE A 175 -5.61 -4.57 -12.58
N VAL A 176 -6.44 -5.07 -11.67
CA VAL A 176 -7.03 -6.41 -11.78
C VAL A 176 -8.30 -6.29 -12.60
N SER A 177 -8.47 -7.09 -13.64
CA SER A 177 -9.72 -7.20 -14.38
C SER A 177 -10.14 -8.64 -14.63
N SER A 178 -11.43 -8.84 -14.86
CA SER A 178 -12.03 -10.10 -15.30
C SER A 178 -12.55 -10.00 -16.73
N SER A 179 -12.55 -11.12 -17.47
CA SER A 179 -13.14 -11.19 -18.81
C SER A 179 -14.67 -10.98 -18.82
N GLU A 180 -15.33 -11.27 -17.71
CA GLU A 180 -16.79 -11.24 -17.57
C GLU A 180 -17.20 -10.49 -16.30
N PRO A 181 -18.42 -9.91 -16.28
CA PRO A 181 -18.88 -9.17 -15.12
C PRO A 181 -19.08 -10.12 -13.95
N LEU A 182 -18.55 -9.73 -12.79
CA LEU A 182 -18.72 -10.47 -11.55
C LEU A 182 -20.07 -10.13 -10.86
N MET A 183 -21.15 -9.99 -11.63
CA MET A 183 -22.49 -9.75 -11.11
C MET A 183 -23.46 -10.81 -11.66
N GLY A 184 -23.62 -11.90 -10.93
CA GLY A 184 -24.63 -12.93 -11.21
C GLY A 184 -24.08 -14.35 -11.21
N ARG A 185 -24.98 -15.33 -11.21
CA ARG A 185 -24.62 -16.75 -11.25
C ARG A 185 -24.10 -17.15 -12.64
N ILE A 186 -22.85 -17.64 -12.64
CA ILE A 186 -22.18 -18.57 -13.57
C ILE A 186 -21.37 -17.97 -14.74
N SER A 187 -20.04 -18.14 -14.66
CA SER A 187 -19.27 -18.85 -15.70
C SER A 187 -18.04 -19.54 -15.06
N PHE A 188 -17.64 -20.70 -15.59
CA PHE A 188 -16.59 -21.55 -15.03
C PHE A 188 -15.19 -21.23 -15.58
N GLU A 189 -15.01 -20.11 -16.30
CA GLU A 189 -13.71 -19.74 -16.88
C GLU A 189 -13.55 -18.21 -16.91
N VAL A 190 -13.69 -17.57 -15.75
CA VAL A 190 -13.37 -16.15 -15.64
C VAL A 190 -11.86 -15.99 -15.65
N ALA A 191 -11.32 -15.47 -16.76
CA ALA A 191 -9.91 -15.14 -16.85
C ALA A 191 -9.64 -13.85 -16.06
N ILE A 192 -8.95 -13.98 -14.94
CA ILE A 192 -8.48 -12.83 -14.15
C ILE A 192 -7.11 -12.38 -14.67
N LYS A 193 -6.98 -11.10 -14.95
CA LYS A 193 -5.79 -10.46 -15.53
C LYS A 193 -5.31 -9.33 -14.64
N LEU A 194 -4.00 -9.22 -14.53
CA LEU A 194 -3.29 -8.12 -13.90
C LEU A 194 -2.64 -7.28 -15.01
N HIS A 195 -3.15 -6.08 -15.22
CA HIS A 195 -2.66 -5.13 -16.22
C HIS A 195 -1.66 -4.17 -15.57
N LEU A 196 -0.55 -3.92 -16.26
CA LEU A 196 0.54 -3.07 -15.80
C LEU A 196 0.66 -1.87 -16.74
N TYR A 197 0.26 -0.70 -16.26
CA TYR A 197 0.31 0.55 -17.00
C TYR A 197 1.33 1.51 -16.41
N GLU A 198 1.93 2.31 -17.26
CA GLU A 198 2.64 3.52 -16.84
C GLU A 198 1.60 4.62 -16.59
N ALA A 199 1.50 5.11 -15.36
CA ALA A 199 0.43 6.02 -14.96
C ALA A 199 0.52 7.37 -15.70
N SER A 200 1.73 7.85 -15.98
CA SER A 200 1.96 9.10 -16.72
C SER A 200 1.57 9.03 -18.19
N THR A 201 1.73 7.87 -18.85
CA THR A 201 1.49 7.71 -20.29
C THR A 201 0.23 6.94 -20.63
N GLN A 202 -0.40 6.29 -19.65
CA GLN A 202 -1.56 5.42 -19.82
C GLN A 202 -1.31 4.27 -20.82
N SER A 203 -0.04 3.94 -21.05
CA SER A 203 0.38 2.88 -21.95
C SER A 203 0.92 1.69 -21.15
N ALA A 204 1.15 0.56 -21.83
CA ALA A 204 1.78 -0.60 -21.20
C ALA A 204 3.09 -0.20 -20.52
N HIS A 205 3.27 -0.61 -19.26
CA HIS A 205 4.42 -0.20 -18.48
C HIS A 205 5.73 -0.66 -19.13
N LYS A 206 6.62 0.28 -19.51
CA LYS A 206 7.85 0.00 -20.29
C LYS A 206 8.81 -1.02 -19.65
N MET A 207 8.81 -1.12 -18.32
CA MET A 207 9.66 -2.06 -17.57
C MET A 207 9.03 -3.46 -17.42
N ALA A 208 7.77 -3.64 -17.80
CA ALA A 208 7.10 -4.94 -17.71
C ALA A 208 7.37 -5.76 -18.97
N CYS A 209 8.05 -6.89 -18.84
CA CYS A 209 8.21 -7.87 -19.92
C CYS A 209 6.86 -8.44 -20.37
N LYS A 210 5.88 -8.49 -19.46
CA LYS A 210 4.50 -8.90 -19.75
C LYS A 210 3.53 -7.83 -19.24
N PRO A 211 3.03 -6.93 -20.10
CA PRO A 211 2.08 -5.89 -19.71
C PRO A 211 0.78 -6.42 -19.11
N VAL A 212 0.43 -7.68 -19.40
CA VAL A 212 -0.73 -8.38 -18.85
C VAL A 212 -0.26 -9.72 -18.30
N ILE A 213 -0.55 -9.97 -17.02
CA ILE A 213 -0.26 -11.22 -16.33
C ILE A 213 -1.57 -11.93 -16.00
N HIS A 214 -1.70 -13.19 -16.39
CA HIS A 214 -2.87 -14.00 -16.03
C HIS A 214 -2.71 -14.55 -14.62
N LEU A 215 -3.70 -14.30 -13.76
CA LEU A 215 -3.68 -14.80 -12.39
C LEU A 215 -4.25 -16.24 -12.36
N PRO A 216 -3.58 -17.20 -11.68
CA PRO A 216 -4.04 -18.58 -11.53
C PRO A 216 -5.14 -18.68 -10.46
N VAL A 217 -6.23 -17.96 -10.68
CA VAL A 217 -7.40 -17.93 -9.81
C VAL A 217 -8.32 -19.07 -10.26
N PRO A 218 -8.63 -20.04 -9.38
CA PRO A 218 -9.59 -21.10 -9.71
C PRO A 218 -10.95 -20.49 -10.01
N SER A 219 -11.66 -21.12 -10.94
CA SER A 219 -13.04 -20.77 -11.22
C SER A 219 -13.93 -21.12 -10.03
N THR A 220 -14.65 -20.12 -9.53
CA THR A 220 -15.49 -20.24 -8.34
C THR A 220 -16.92 -19.82 -8.66
N GLU A 221 -17.91 -20.36 -7.92
CA GLU A 221 -19.30 -19.91 -8.07
C GLU A 221 -19.47 -18.46 -7.62
N TYR A 222 -18.57 -17.99 -6.76
CA TYR A 222 -18.58 -16.65 -6.19
C TYR A 222 -17.37 -15.83 -6.59
N HIS A 223 -17.49 -14.51 -6.45
CA HIS A 223 -16.47 -13.57 -6.87
C HIS A 223 -15.48 -13.32 -5.73
N PRO A 224 -14.18 -13.65 -5.91
CA PRO A 224 -13.20 -13.27 -4.92
C PRO A 224 -13.02 -11.74 -4.91
N LEU A 225 -12.72 -11.23 -3.73
CA LEU A 225 -12.22 -9.86 -3.58
C LEU A 225 -10.72 -9.84 -3.86
N PHE A 226 -10.25 -8.78 -4.49
CA PHE A 226 -8.83 -8.60 -4.81
C PHE A 226 -8.28 -7.40 -4.07
N THR A 227 -7.24 -7.63 -3.29
CA THR A 227 -6.44 -6.58 -2.66
C THR A 227 -5.03 -6.63 -3.21
N LEU A 228 -4.44 -5.46 -3.49
CA LEU A 228 -3.12 -5.35 -4.09
C LEU A 228 -2.19 -4.48 -3.26
N ASP A 229 -0.91 -4.82 -3.32
CA ASP A 229 0.16 -3.96 -2.82
C ASP A 229 1.41 -4.11 -3.72
N ILE A 230 2.25 -3.08 -3.73
CA ILE A 230 3.40 -2.96 -4.63
C ILE A 230 4.62 -2.52 -3.82
N CYS A 231 5.70 -3.30 -3.91
CA CYS A 231 6.96 -2.99 -3.24
C CYS A 231 8.14 -3.26 -4.19
N GLY A 232 8.64 -2.18 -4.80
CA GLY A 232 9.71 -2.23 -5.80
C GLY A 232 9.31 -3.10 -6.99
N PRO A 233 10.08 -4.16 -7.35
CA PRO A 233 9.75 -5.04 -8.47
C PRO A 233 8.64 -6.06 -8.15
N LYS A 234 8.07 -6.05 -6.93
CA LYS A 234 7.09 -7.04 -6.50
C LYS A 234 5.68 -6.46 -6.47
N VAL A 235 4.72 -7.17 -7.07
CA VAL A 235 3.28 -6.96 -6.85
C VAL A 235 2.77 -8.13 -6.03
N VAL A 236 2.05 -7.82 -4.96
CA VAL A 236 1.36 -8.80 -4.12
C VAL A 236 -0.13 -8.67 -4.38
N VAL A 237 -0.79 -9.80 -4.64
CA VAL A 237 -2.23 -9.88 -4.87
C VAL A 237 -2.81 -10.85 -3.86
N LEU A 238 -3.65 -10.37 -2.95
CA LEU A 238 -4.49 -11.18 -2.10
C LEU A 238 -5.82 -11.44 -2.80
N VAL A 239 -6.15 -12.72 -2.95
CA VAL A 239 -7.41 -13.21 -3.47
C VAL A 239 -8.21 -13.75 -2.28
N ASP A 240 -9.25 -13.02 -1.89
CA ASP A 240 -10.07 -13.32 -0.71
C ASP A 240 -11.42 -13.91 -1.11
N TYR A 241 -11.65 -15.17 -0.72
CA TYR A 241 -12.90 -15.91 -0.93
C TYR A 241 -13.81 -15.89 0.30
N SER A 242 -13.33 -15.39 1.45
CA SER A 242 -13.94 -15.59 2.76
C SER A 242 -15.37 -15.04 2.90
N GLY A 243 -15.73 -14.05 2.07
CA GLY A 243 -17.08 -13.46 2.05
C GLY A 243 -18.15 -14.35 1.41
N TYR A 244 -17.76 -15.29 0.54
CA TYR A 244 -18.72 -15.92 -0.38
C TYR A 244 -18.48 -17.41 -0.63
N ASP A 245 -17.23 -17.87 -0.67
CA ASP A 245 -16.89 -19.26 -0.99
C ASP A 245 -16.00 -19.87 0.09
N LYS A 246 -16.58 -20.79 0.88
CA LYS A 246 -15.83 -21.53 1.92
C LYS A 246 -15.06 -22.74 1.38
N THR A 247 -15.25 -23.08 0.10
CA THR A 247 -14.58 -24.23 -0.52
C THR A 247 -13.19 -23.88 -1.03
N HIS A 248 -12.91 -22.59 -1.22
CA HIS A 248 -11.62 -22.09 -1.67
C HIS A 248 -10.88 -21.41 -0.52
N LEU A 249 -9.59 -21.72 -0.41
CA LEU A 249 -8.70 -21.02 0.49
C LEU A 249 -8.33 -19.67 -0.11
N ASN A 250 -8.24 -18.66 0.73
CA ASN A 250 -7.67 -17.38 0.35
C ASN A 250 -6.23 -17.57 -0.12
N ARG A 251 -5.82 -16.81 -1.14
CA ARG A 251 -4.49 -16.93 -1.75
C ARG A 251 -3.75 -15.62 -1.77
N LEU A 252 -2.50 -15.63 -1.30
CA LEU A 252 -1.56 -14.54 -1.51
C LEU A 252 -0.62 -14.92 -2.66
N LEU A 253 -0.67 -14.15 -3.74
CA LEU A 253 0.17 -14.32 -4.91
C LEU A 253 1.23 -13.22 -4.94
N VAL A 254 2.50 -13.59 -5.06
CA VAL A 254 3.61 -12.65 -5.16
C VAL A 254 4.22 -12.75 -6.55
N TYR A 255 4.18 -11.67 -7.32
CA TYR A 255 4.74 -11.57 -8.66
C TYR A 255 5.96 -10.66 -8.70
N ASP A 256 6.95 -11.02 -9.51
CA ASP A 256 7.86 -10.04 -10.10
C ASP A 256 7.16 -9.45 -11.32
N TRP A 257 6.70 -8.21 -11.21
CA TRP A 257 5.91 -7.58 -12.27
C TRP A 257 6.77 -7.16 -13.45
N LYS A 258 8.06 -6.87 -13.23
CA LYS A 258 9.02 -6.52 -14.30
C LYS A 258 9.25 -7.75 -15.17
N LEU A 259 9.41 -8.92 -14.58
CA LEU A 259 9.63 -10.18 -15.31
C LEU A 259 8.33 -10.89 -15.72
N GLY A 260 7.19 -10.53 -15.13
CA GLY A 260 5.92 -11.23 -15.32
C GLY A 260 5.96 -12.69 -14.87
N ARG A 261 6.63 -12.95 -13.73
CA ARG A 261 6.82 -14.28 -13.14
C ARG A 261 6.19 -14.36 -11.76
N LEU A 262 5.40 -15.42 -11.52
CA LEU A 262 4.94 -15.77 -10.18
C LEU A 262 6.15 -16.24 -9.35
N LEU A 263 6.39 -15.58 -8.23
CA LEU A 263 7.48 -15.89 -7.31
C LEU A 263 7.03 -16.83 -6.19
N ALA A 264 5.84 -16.61 -5.65
CA ALA A 264 5.30 -17.41 -4.55
C ALA A 264 3.78 -17.39 -4.53
N THR A 265 3.22 -18.48 -4.01
CA THR A 265 1.80 -18.62 -3.66
C THR A 265 1.71 -19.08 -2.22
N PHE A 266 0.85 -18.44 -1.44
CA PHE A 266 0.51 -18.87 -0.08
C PHE A 266 -0.99 -19.09 -0.01
N ASP A 267 -1.40 -20.29 0.36
CA ASP A 267 -2.80 -20.63 0.62
C ASP A 267 -3.16 -20.34 2.08
N ASP A 268 -4.46 -20.17 2.35
CA ASP A 268 -5.06 -19.89 3.67
C ASP A 268 -4.59 -18.56 4.29
N TYR A 269 -4.42 -17.53 3.45
CA TYR A 269 -3.97 -16.21 3.89
C TYR A 269 -5.15 -15.28 4.16
N SER A 270 -5.31 -14.78 5.39
CA SER A 270 -6.41 -13.85 5.69
C SER A 270 -6.02 -12.40 5.43
N ILE A 271 -6.99 -11.55 5.04
CA ILE A 271 -6.78 -10.10 4.98
C ILE A 271 -6.34 -9.55 6.35
N ALA A 272 -6.84 -10.10 7.46
CA ALA A 272 -6.41 -9.70 8.81
C ALA A 272 -4.91 -9.96 9.08
N THR A 273 -4.30 -10.95 8.40
CA THR A 273 -2.86 -11.22 8.46
C THR A 273 -2.06 -10.28 7.57
N PHE A 274 -2.68 -9.79 6.47
CA PHE A 274 -2.10 -8.81 5.56
C PHE A 274 -2.02 -7.41 6.17
N LEU A 275 -2.95 -7.05 7.07
CA LEU A 275 -3.05 -5.72 7.69
C LEU A 275 -2.44 -5.60 9.10
N SER A 276 -1.96 -6.70 9.69
CA SER A 276 -1.45 -6.68 11.06
C SER A 276 0.07 -6.49 11.08
N PRO A 277 0.57 -5.31 11.51
CA PRO A 277 1.95 -5.23 11.97
C PRO A 277 2.00 -6.09 13.24
N VAL A 278 2.53 -7.30 13.13
CA VAL A 278 2.58 -8.23 14.26
C VAL A 278 3.63 -7.71 15.26
N GLY A 279 3.20 -6.81 16.13
CA GLY A 279 3.69 -6.66 17.49
C GLY A 279 3.19 -7.84 18.32
N GLY A 280 3.73 -9.02 18.06
CA GLY A 280 3.36 -10.26 18.74
C GLY A 280 4.44 -11.30 18.56
N ASN A 281 5.11 -11.67 19.65
CA ASN A 281 6.24 -12.59 19.72
C ASN A 281 5.91 -14.04 19.28
N GLU A 282 5.56 -14.29 18.02
CA GLU A 282 5.58 -15.64 17.46
C GLU A 282 6.27 -15.65 16.08
N LYS A 283 7.43 -16.31 16.07
CA LYS A 283 8.26 -16.55 14.90
C LYS A 283 7.50 -17.41 13.88
N MET A 284 7.03 -16.82 12.77
CA MET A 284 6.79 -17.57 11.54
C MET A 284 7.95 -17.32 10.57
N GLY A 285 8.83 -18.31 10.47
CA GLY A 285 10.00 -18.28 9.60
C GLY A 285 9.60 -18.41 8.14
N LEU A 286 9.76 -17.32 7.39
CA LEU A 286 9.91 -17.35 5.93
C LEU A 286 11.21 -18.12 5.60
N ARG A 287 11.10 -19.39 5.21
CA ARG A 287 12.15 -20.09 4.47
C ARG A 287 11.80 -19.99 2.99
N VAL A 288 12.53 -19.14 2.27
CA VAL A 288 12.65 -19.24 0.82
C VAL A 288 13.41 -20.54 0.55
N VAL A 289 12.74 -21.51 -0.07
CA VAL A 289 13.42 -22.69 -0.62
C VAL A 289 13.84 -22.32 -2.02
N ASP A 290 15.13 -22.11 -2.21
CA ASP A 290 15.73 -22.00 -3.53
C ASP A 290 15.61 -23.37 -4.23
N HIS A 291 14.97 -23.39 -5.40
CA HIS A 291 15.04 -24.47 -6.38
C HIS A 291 15.82 -24.00 -7.60
#